data_AF-A0A1F6MCB4-F1
#
_entry.id   AF-A0A1F6MCB4-F1
#
_cell.length_a   1.000
_cell.length_b   1.000
_cell.length_c   1.000
_cell.angle_alpha   90.00
_cell.angle_beta   90.00
_cell.angle_gamma   90.00
#
_symmetry.space_group_name_H-M   'P 1'
#
loop_
_entity.id
_entity.type
_entity.pdbx_description
1 polymer ?
#
loop_
_entity_poly.entity_id
_entity_poly.type
_entity_poly.pdbx_seq_one_letter_code
_entity_poly.pdbx_strand_id
1 'polypeptide(L)'
;MRREEMVLLNDLSISEILAGLFLFHGDRKFPEQAVYRLVEHLDVIAGRFELEHTGGGELASESIWRALSFFEMCGILEVEIPQPGEQFFRPRKEQLDSIKAMLHEEDILPRYEQVLKKLTETFNYVILEGAM
;
A
#
# COMPACT_ATOMS: atom_id res chain seq x y z
N MET A 1 -11.21 -5.65 -8.29
CA MET A 1 -10.50 -5.25 -9.54
C MET A 1 -10.63 -6.34 -10.60
N ARG A 2 -10.49 -6.02 -11.90
CA ARG A 2 -10.52 -7.02 -12.99
C ARG A 2 -9.15 -7.69 -13.17
N ARG A 3 -9.12 -8.90 -13.74
CA ARG A 3 -7.88 -9.67 -13.95
C ARG A 3 -6.84 -8.92 -14.80
N GLU A 4 -7.27 -8.22 -15.85
CA GLU A 4 -6.39 -7.41 -16.71
C GLU A 4 -5.71 -6.27 -15.93
N GLU A 5 -6.43 -5.67 -14.99
CA GLU A 5 -5.90 -4.62 -14.11
C GLU A 5 -4.88 -5.21 -13.12
N MET A 6 -5.14 -6.40 -12.59
CA MET A 6 -4.19 -7.11 -11.73
C MET A 6 -2.90 -7.50 -12.47
N VAL A 7 -2.99 -7.84 -13.77
CA VAL A 7 -1.80 -8.12 -14.59
C VAL A 7 -0.92 -6.88 -14.73
N LEU A 8 -1.50 -5.69 -14.90
CA LEU A 8 -0.73 -4.44 -14.97
C LEU A 8 0.03 -4.14 -13.67
N LEU A 9 -0.49 -4.56 -12.52
CA LEU A 9 0.24 -4.44 -11.25
C LEU A 9 1.48 -5.35 -11.19
N ASN A 10 1.57 -6.41 -12.01
CA ASN A 10 2.78 -7.24 -12.06
C ASN A 10 3.98 -6.53 -12.67
N ASP A 11 3.74 -5.51 -13.50
CA ASP A 11 4.80 -4.71 -14.11
C ASP A 11 5.41 -3.69 -13.13
N LEU A 12 4.75 -3.46 -11.99
CA LEU A 12 5.18 -2.51 -10.97
C LEU A 12 5.95 -3.18 -9.83
N SER A 13 6.94 -2.48 -9.28
CA SER A 13 7.62 -2.88 -8.04
C SER A 13 6.73 -2.66 -6.80
N ILE A 14 7.09 -3.29 -5.67
CA ILE A 14 6.39 -3.09 -4.39
C ILE A 14 6.38 -1.60 -4.01
N SER A 15 7.51 -0.93 -4.16
CA SER A 15 7.65 0.49 -3.85
C SER A 15 6.77 1.37 -4.75
N GLU A 16 6.68 1.08 -6.05
CA GLU A 16 5.79 1.82 -6.97
C GLU A 16 4.31 1.62 -6.63
N ILE A 17 3.92 0.39 -6.29
CA ILE A 17 2.55 0.06 -5.86
C ILE A 17 2.21 0.85 -4.58
N LEU A 18 3.09 0.81 -3.58
CA LEU A 18 2.88 1.51 -2.31
C LEU A 18 2.93 3.04 -2.48
N ALA A 19 3.85 3.57 -3.28
CA ALA A 19 3.91 5.00 -3.59
C ALA A 19 2.61 5.47 -4.29
N GLY A 20 2.12 4.71 -5.26
CA GLY A 20 0.83 4.99 -5.91
C GLY A 20 -0.33 4.90 -4.93
N LEU A 21 -0.32 3.90 -4.04
CA LEU A 21 -1.30 3.75 -2.98
C LEU A 21 -1.32 4.98 -2.05
N PHE A 22 -0.15 5.44 -1.58
CA PHE A 22 -0.05 6.61 -0.70
C PHE A 22 -0.50 7.89 -1.39
N LEU A 23 -0.12 8.08 -2.65
CA LEU A 23 -0.53 9.25 -3.44
C LEU A 23 -2.05 9.39 -3.52
N PHE A 24 -2.76 8.31 -3.87
CA PHE A 24 -4.22 8.36 -4.03
C PHE A 24 -4.98 8.17 -2.73
N HIS A 25 -4.40 7.50 -1.74
CA HIS A 25 -5.00 7.40 -0.40
C HIS A 25 -4.98 8.76 0.30
N GLY A 26 -3.93 9.56 0.06
CA GLY A 26 -3.73 10.87 0.64
C GLY A 26 -3.16 10.82 2.06
N ASP A 27 -3.24 11.93 2.78
CA ASP A 27 -2.72 12.11 4.15
C ASP A 27 -3.63 11.49 5.23
N ARG A 28 -4.34 10.41 4.90
CA ARG A 28 -5.19 9.68 5.83
C ARG A 28 -4.41 8.56 6.52
N LYS A 29 -4.83 8.23 7.75
CA LYS A 29 -4.24 7.12 8.50
C LYS A 29 -4.75 5.80 7.98
N PHE A 30 -3.89 4.80 7.98
CA PHE A 30 -4.25 3.41 7.71
C PHE A 30 -3.49 2.46 8.65
N PRO A 31 -4.11 1.35 9.07
CA PRO A 31 -3.41 0.31 9.82
C PRO A 31 -2.50 -0.50 8.91
N GLU A 32 -1.37 -0.98 9.43
CA GLU A 32 -0.44 -1.86 8.71
C GLU A 32 -1.15 -3.07 8.10
N GLN A 33 -2.05 -3.69 8.87
CA GLN A 33 -2.82 -4.86 8.47
C GLN A 33 -3.70 -4.62 7.23
N ALA A 34 -4.10 -3.38 6.94
CA ALA A 34 -4.83 -3.10 5.71
C ALA A 34 -3.98 -3.32 4.45
N VAL A 35 -2.66 -3.10 4.52
CA VAL A 35 -1.75 -3.31 3.38
C VAL A 35 -1.62 -4.82 3.11
N TYR A 36 -1.47 -5.62 4.17
CA TYR A 36 -1.42 -7.07 4.05
C TYR A 36 -2.74 -7.65 3.51
N ARG A 37 -3.88 -7.22 4.05
CA ARG A 37 -5.20 -7.66 3.58
C ARG A 37 -5.50 -7.23 2.15
N LEU A 38 -5.04 -6.05 1.73
CA LEU A 38 -5.12 -5.64 0.33
C LEU A 38 -4.38 -6.62 -0.56
N VAL A 39 -3.15 -6.99 -0.19
CA VAL A 39 -2.33 -7.93 -0.97
C VAL A 39 -2.96 -9.32 -1.00
N GLU A 40 -3.49 -9.79 0.13
CA GLU A 40 -4.26 -11.03 0.20
C GLU A 40 -5.46 -11.01 -0.77
N HIS A 41 -6.22 -9.92 -0.77
CA HIS A 41 -7.39 -9.74 -1.65
C HIS A 41 -7.03 -9.72 -3.14
N LEU A 42 -5.78 -9.39 -3.48
CA LEU A 42 -5.31 -9.28 -4.85
C LEU A 42 -4.65 -10.57 -5.37
N ASP A 43 -4.75 -11.68 -4.64
CA ASP A 43 -4.45 -13.11 -4.93
C ASP A 43 -3.42 -13.40 -6.06
N VAL A 44 -3.70 -12.95 -7.28
CA VAL A 44 -2.80 -12.93 -8.46
C VAL A 44 -1.43 -12.31 -8.18
N ILE A 45 -1.34 -11.29 -7.33
CA ILE A 45 -0.05 -10.65 -6.99
C ILE A 45 0.47 -11.08 -5.61
N ALA A 46 -0.35 -11.74 -4.78
CA ALA A 46 -0.02 -12.10 -3.40
C ALA A 46 1.27 -12.94 -3.30
N GLY A 47 1.50 -13.84 -4.26
CA GLY A 47 2.72 -14.65 -4.34
C GLY A 47 4.02 -13.85 -4.52
N ARG A 48 3.95 -12.57 -4.92
CA ARG A 48 5.12 -11.68 -5.02
C ARG A 48 5.54 -11.06 -3.68
N PHE A 49 4.63 -11.06 -2.70
CA PHE A 49 4.82 -10.37 -1.43
C PHE A 49 5.09 -11.34 -0.27
N GLU A 50 5.14 -12.65 -0.50
CA GLU A 50 5.49 -13.65 0.52
C GLU A 50 4.62 -13.51 1.79
N LEU A 51 3.30 -13.51 1.58
CA LEU A 51 2.32 -13.31 2.66
C LEU A 51 2.16 -14.57 3.52
N GLU A 52 2.27 -14.43 4.84
CA GLU A 52 2.14 -15.51 5.81
C GLU A 52 1.08 -15.19 6.88
N HIS A 53 0.43 -16.22 7.43
CA HIS A 53 -0.50 -16.08 8.55
C HIS A 53 0.24 -16.33 9.87
N THR A 54 0.28 -15.33 10.75
CA THR A 54 1.06 -15.37 12.01
C THR A 54 0.26 -15.87 13.22
N GLY A 55 -1.02 -16.18 13.01
CA GLY A 55 -1.97 -16.62 14.06
C GLY A 55 -2.96 -15.51 14.43
N GLY A 56 -4.09 -15.87 15.02
CA GLY A 56 -5.12 -14.88 15.42
C GLY A 56 -5.84 -14.16 14.27
N GLY A 57 -5.63 -14.58 13.02
CA GLY A 57 -6.16 -13.90 11.83
C GLY A 57 -5.29 -12.75 11.32
N GLU A 58 -4.09 -12.58 11.88
CA GLU A 58 -3.12 -11.60 11.41
C GLU A 58 -2.29 -12.13 10.24
N LEU A 59 -1.89 -11.19 9.39
CA LEU A 59 -1.03 -11.41 8.24
C LEU A 59 0.31 -10.73 8.46
N ALA A 60 1.36 -11.31 7.89
CA ALA A 60 2.70 -10.73 7.86
C ALA A 60 3.35 -10.91 6.49
N SER A 61 4.23 -9.98 6.15
CA SER A 61 5.09 -10.05 4.97
C SER A 61 6.33 -9.21 5.22
N GLU A 62 7.50 -9.86 5.23
CA GLU A 62 8.79 -9.18 5.41
C GLU A 62 9.06 -8.16 4.30
N SER A 63 8.64 -8.47 3.07
CA SER A 63 8.85 -7.58 1.92
C SER A 63 8.02 -6.29 2.02
N ILE A 64 6.76 -6.39 2.46
CA ILE A 64 5.89 -5.24 2.70
C ILE A 64 6.38 -4.46 3.92
N TRP A 65 6.71 -5.14 5.02
CA TRP A 65 7.22 -4.50 6.24
C TRP A 65 8.47 -3.67 5.94
N ARG A 66 9.46 -4.25 5.24
CA ARG A 66 10.67 -3.51 4.83
C ARG A 66 10.37 -2.31 3.96
N ALA A 67 9.42 -2.42 3.03
CA ALA A 67 9.04 -1.30 2.19
C ALA A 67 8.39 -0.18 3.01
N LEU A 68 7.46 -0.50 3.92
CA LEU A 68 6.84 0.47 4.83
C LEU A 68 7.88 1.13 5.73
N SER A 69 8.79 0.37 6.33
CA SER A 69 9.90 0.90 7.14
C SER A 69 10.84 1.79 6.32
N PHE A 70 11.12 1.45 5.06
CA PHE A 70 11.90 2.29 4.17
C PHE A 70 11.21 3.64 3.92
N PHE A 71 9.91 3.63 3.62
CA PHE A 71 9.13 4.86 3.45
C PHE A 71 9.04 5.70 4.73
N GLU A 72 8.95 5.07 5.90
CA GLU A 72 9.06 5.76 7.19
C GLU A 72 10.44 6.42 7.36
N MET A 73 11.53 5.67 7.13
CA MET A 73 12.91 6.17 7.24
C MET A 73 13.20 7.32 6.27
N CYS A 74 12.64 7.28 5.07
CA CYS A 74 12.72 8.36 4.08
C CYS A 74 11.84 9.58 4.44
N GLY A 75 11.07 9.52 5.53
CA GLY A 75 10.16 10.58 5.95
C GLY A 75 8.93 10.70 5.06
N ILE A 76 8.60 9.69 4.25
CA ILE A 76 7.39 9.66 3.41
C ILE A 76 6.17 9.28 4.25
N LEU A 77 6.33 8.28 5.11
CA LEU A 77 5.33 7.93 6.11
C LEU A 77 5.72 8.53 7.46
N GLU A 78 4.71 8.82 8.26
CA GLU A 78 4.84 8.91 9.70
C GLU A 78 4.15 7.71 10.34
N VAL A 79 4.78 7.18 11.37
CA VAL A 79 4.20 6.16 12.23
C VAL A 79 3.62 6.86 13.44
N GLU A 80 2.31 6.71 13.63
CA GLU A 80 1.72 7.01 14.92
C GLU A 80 1.85 5.77 15.79
N ILE A 81 2.77 5.84 16.76
CA ILE A 81 2.93 4.79 17.77
C ILE A 81 1.62 4.73 18.54
N PRO A 82 0.84 3.65 18.42
CA PRO A 82 -0.35 3.48 19.20
C PRO A 82 0.00 2.76 20.49
N GLN A 83 -0.94 2.80 21.42
CA GLN A 83 -1.00 1.88 22.54
C GLN A 83 -0.89 0.41 22.05
N PRO A 84 -0.44 -0.55 22.88
CA PRO A 84 -0.11 -1.90 22.42
C PRO A 84 -1.24 -2.53 21.61
N GLY A 85 -0.97 -2.90 20.35
CA GLY A 85 -1.91 -3.66 19.51
C GLY A 85 -1.78 -3.50 18.00
N GLU A 86 -1.67 -2.29 17.44
CA GLU A 86 -1.83 -2.10 15.98
C GLU A 86 -1.15 -0.84 15.42
N GLN A 87 -0.07 -0.97 14.64
CA GLN A 87 0.66 0.17 14.07
C GLN A 87 -0.13 0.91 12.97
N PHE A 88 -0.22 2.24 13.10
CA PHE A 88 -0.83 3.11 12.10
C PHE A 88 0.22 3.93 11.36
N PHE A 89 0.06 3.98 10.03
CA PHE A 89 0.87 4.81 9.15
C PHE A 89 0.00 5.94 8.58
N ARG A 90 0.65 7.08 8.29
CA ARG A 90 0.04 8.18 7.54
C ARG A 90 1.05 8.74 6.55
N PRO A 91 0.72 8.87 5.25
CA PRO A 91 1.55 9.60 4.31
C PRO A 91 1.66 11.07 4.73
N ARG A 92 2.88 11.60 4.76
CA ARG A 92 3.10 13.02 5.03
C ARG A 92 2.59 13.84 3.86
N LYS A 93 1.73 14.82 4.15
CA LYS A 93 1.07 15.66 3.14
C LYS A 93 2.11 16.37 2.24
N GLU A 94 3.19 16.84 2.83
CA GLU A 94 4.29 17.51 2.13
C GLU A 94 5.09 16.60 1.18
N GLN A 95 4.95 15.28 1.31
CA GLN A 95 5.62 14.30 0.44
C GLN A 95 4.76 13.85 -0.74
N LEU A 96 3.45 14.10 -0.73
CA LEU A 96 2.55 13.63 -1.79
C LEU A 96 2.89 14.23 -3.16
N ASP A 97 3.28 15.51 -3.22
CA ASP A 97 3.72 16.15 -4.47
C ASP A 97 5.04 15.55 -4.98
N SER A 98 5.97 15.21 -4.09
CA SER A 98 7.22 14.54 -4.43
C SER A 98 6.98 13.13 -4.97
N ILE A 99 6.10 12.36 -4.32
CA ILE A 99 5.68 11.03 -4.79
C ILE A 99 5.05 11.13 -6.18
N LYS A 100 4.17 12.11 -6.40
CA LYS A 100 3.55 12.35 -7.69
C LYS A 100 4.57 12.67 -8.77
N ALA A 101 5.55 13.52 -8.46
CA ALA A 101 6.63 13.87 -9.38
C ALA A 101 7.47 12.64 -9.75
N MET A 102 7.93 11.87 -8.76
CA MET A 102 8.69 10.63 -8.95
C MET A 102 7.94 9.63 -9.85
N LEU A 103 6.68 9.33 -9.53
CA LEU A 103 5.87 8.40 -10.33
C LEU A 103 5.59 8.92 -11.75
N HIS A 104 5.61 10.23 -11.97
CA HIS A 104 5.47 10.79 -13.31
C HIS A 104 6.78 10.74 -14.10
N GLU A 105 7.92 10.99 -13.45
CA GLU A 105 9.26 10.92 -14.06
C GLU A 105 9.62 9.50 -14.47
N GLU A 106 9.22 8.50 -13.67
CA GLU A 106 9.42 7.08 -13.95
C GLU A 106 8.37 6.48 -14.93
N ASP A 107 7.54 7.32 -15.56
CA ASP A 107 6.47 6.91 -16.50
C ASP A 107 5.42 5.95 -15.89
N ILE A 108 5.30 5.95 -14.56
CA ILE A 108 4.34 5.13 -13.83
C ILE A 108 2.94 5.75 -13.89
N LEU A 109 2.77 7.02 -13.53
CA LEU A 109 1.46 7.68 -13.58
C LEU A 109 0.84 7.70 -14.98
N PRO A 110 1.56 8.09 -16.05
CA PRO A 110 1.00 8.09 -17.40
C PRO A 110 0.44 6.72 -17.84
N ARG A 111 1.03 5.63 -17.36
CA ARG A 111 0.67 4.25 -17.76
C ARG A 111 -0.30 3.56 -16.82
N TYR A 112 -0.19 3.82 -15.52
CA TYR A 112 -0.82 3.01 -14.47
C TYR A 112 -1.75 3.80 -13.54
N GLU A 113 -1.97 5.10 -13.77
CA GLU A 113 -2.81 5.93 -12.89
C GLU A 113 -4.19 5.31 -12.60
N GLN A 114 -4.89 4.80 -13.64
CA GLN A 114 -6.22 4.23 -13.44
C GLN A 114 -6.20 2.96 -12.59
N VAL A 115 -5.17 2.10 -12.73
CA VAL A 115 -5.07 0.88 -11.93
C VAL A 115 -4.69 1.19 -10.49
N LEU A 116 -3.81 2.17 -10.26
CA LEU A 116 -3.42 2.64 -8.92
C LEU A 116 -4.58 3.30 -8.17
N LYS A 117 -5.44 4.07 -8.88
CA LYS A 117 -6.69 4.59 -8.29
C LYS A 117 -7.63 3.48 -7.84
N LYS A 118 -7.86 2.47 -8.68
CA LYS A 118 -8.71 1.31 -8.35
C LYS A 118 -8.14 0.44 -7.24
N LEU A 119 -6.83 0.28 -7.21
CA LEU A 119 -6.11 -0.36 -6.10
C LEU A 119 -6.41 0.37 -4.79
N THR A 120 -6.34 1.70 -4.82
CA THR A 120 -6.61 2.55 -3.65
C THR A 120 -8.07 2.52 -3.23
N GLU A 121 -9.01 2.45 -4.17
CA GLU A 121 -10.43 2.22 -3.87
C GLU A 121 -10.63 0.89 -3.13
N THR A 122 -9.97 -0.17 -3.61
CA THR A 122 -9.99 -1.50 -2.97
C THR A 122 -9.37 -1.45 -1.58
N PHE A 123 -8.26 -0.73 -1.41
CA PHE A 123 -7.63 -0.53 -0.11
C PHE A 123 -8.54 0.20 0.88
N ASN A 124 -9.20 1.28 0.45
CA ASN A 124 -10.14 2.00 1.30
C ASN A 124 -11.31 1.10 1.72
N TYR A 125 -11.77 0.21 0.84
CA TYR A 125 -12.79 -0.79 1.17
C TYR A 125 -12.29 -1.80 2.23
N VAL A 126 -11.07 -2.33 2.06
CA VAL A 126 -10.44 -3.26 3.02
C VAL A 126 -10.27 -2.62 4.40
N ILE A 127 -9.90 -1.34 4.48
CA ILE A 127 -9.82 -0.60 5.75
C ILE A 127 -11.20 -0.57 6.44
N LEU A 128 -12.27 -0.30 5.68
CA LEU A 128 -13.62 -0.22 6.22
C LEU A 128 -14.14 -1.58 6.68
N GLU A 129 -13.89 -2.65 5.92
CA GLU A 129 -14.23 -4.02 6.33
C GLU A 129 -13.46 -4.46 7.57
N GLY A 130 -12.18 -4.07 7.67
CA GLY A 130 -11.35 -4.43 8.82
C GLY A 130 -11.69 -3.71 10.12
N ALA A 131 -12.48 -2.63 10.05
CA ALA A 131 -12.95 -1.88 11.20
C ALA A 131 -14.32 -2.35 11.75
N MET A 132 -14.97 -3.30 11.07
CA MET A 132 -16.23 -3.94 11.50
C MET A 132 -15.97 -5.25 12.24
#